data_AF-F7TAE6-F1
#
_entry.id   AF-F7TAE6-F1
#
_cell.length_a   1.000
_cell.length_b   1.000
_cell.length_c   1.000
_cell.angle_alpha   90.00
_cell.angle_beta   90.00
_cell.angle_gamma   90.00
#
_symmetry.space_group_name_H-M   'P 1'
#
loop_
_entity.id
_entity.type
_entity.pdbx_description
1 polymer ?
#
loop_
_entity_poly.entity_id
_entity_poly.type
_entity_poly.pdbx_seq_one_letter_code
_entity_poly.pdbx_strand_id
1 'polypeptide(L)'
;MPAVAPGFGNLQSFELMQRAARLLSSSDLVPEQYRATIEKKDKYGNVTDTRENPKALANCVVALNMSERMRADPLMIMQNLHIIEGRPSWSAPFIIAMINNCGRFSPLRFDIRERGEREIEYTTFEWKTDDRGKRYRETVVQKTAIRDRTCVAWVIEKETGERLESDEISIELAVKEGWYTKNGSKWQTMPGQMLRYRAGAFFGRIYAPELLMGLPSDEEVRDTLEAKPDVNGVVSVDVDSLRTQASEQAAANRSPAPSKHPNATDVEARDVPSQGNAGPAQTQAEPGSPTQGAASTTPTHSDRQPRPSEQGQAELSVAGNEGGGLDPAKVEHQITSAKTIDVLDLASDSIDGVDDLGQRARLHQLYQSRRLSLTAAKQRAANAQPAQADSSAERPTTPRRRMPAPE
;
A
#
# COMPACT_ATOMS: atom_id res chain seq x y z
N MET A 1 -10.94 -20.00 38.20
CA MET A 1 -11.56 -18.66 38.12
C MET A 1 -12.57 -18.68 36.97
N PRO A 2 -13.60 -17.83 36.94
CA PRO A 2 -14.43 -17.65 35.73
C PRO A 2 -13.57 -17.15 34.56
N ALA A 3 -13.98 -17.46 33.33
CA ALA A 3 -13.32 -16.95 32.14
C ALA A 3 -13.68 -15.46 31.94
N VAL A 4 -12.67 -14.60 31.90
CA VAL A 4 -12.82 -13.16 31.61
C VAL A 4 -12.64 -12.96 30.11
N ALA A 5 -13.69 -12.52 29.42
CA ALA A 5 -13.62 -12.07 28.03
C ALA A 5 -13.30 -10.56 27.95
N PRO A 6 -12.65 -10.06 26.89
CA PRO A 6 -12.48 -8.62 26.66
C PRO A 6 -13.82 -7.87 26.53
N GLY A 7 -13.91 -6.64 27.02
CA GLY A 7 -15.10 -5.80 26.79
C GLY A 7 -15.34 -4.70 27.81
N PHE A 8 -16.26 -3.78 27.51
CA PHE A 8 -16.58 -2.63 28.36
C PHE A 8 -17.53 -2.93 29.54
N GLY A 9 -18.15 -4.12 29.59
CA GLY A 9 -19.24 -4.41 30.54
C GLY A 9 -18.85 -4.57 32.01
N ASN A 10 -17.56 -4.71 32.32
CA ASN A 10 -17.05 -4.74 33.70
C ASN A 10 -15.54 -4.38 33.73
N LEU A 11 -15.01 -4.08 34.92
CA LEU A 11 -13.62 -3.67 35.12
C LEU A 11 -12.59 -4.70 34.63
N GLN A 12 -12.78 -5.99 34.93
CA GLN A 12 -11.82 -7.05 34.57
C GLN A 12 -11.74 -7.25 33.06
N SER A 13 -12.90 -7.24 32.39
CA SER A 13 -13.01 -7.28 30.92
C SER A 13 -12.38 -6.05 30.25
N PHE A 14 -12.50 -4.86 30.87
CA PHE A 14 -11.93 -3.63 30.33
C PHE A 14 -10.42 -3.55 30.54
N GLU A 15 -9.91 -3.97 31.71
CA GLU A 15 -8.48 -4.13 31.93
C GLU A 15 -7.86 -5.17 30.99
N LEU A 16 -8.51 -6.30 30.75
CA LEU A 16 -8.05 -7.32 29.80
C LEU A 16 -7.98 -6.74 28.38
N MET A 17 -9.02 -6.02 27.95
CA MET A 17 -9.05 -5.33 26.66
C MET A 17 -7.94 -4.28 26.54
N GLN A 18 -7.65 -3.50 27.58
CA GLN A 18 -6.50 -2.57 27.60
C GLN A 18 -5.15 -3.29 27.53
N ARG A 19 -4.97 -4.42 28.23
CA ARG A 19 -3.72 -5.21 28.19
C ARG A 19 -3.49 -5.80 26.80
N ALA A 20 -4.53 -6.34 26.16
CA ALA A 20 -4.49 -6.80 24.77
C ALA A 20 -4.20 -5.64 23.79
N ALA A 21 -4.84 -4.49 23.98
CA ALA A 21 -4.61 -3.30 23.17
C ALA A 21 -3.17 -2.78 23.26
N ARG A 22 -2.55 -2.80 24.45
CA ARG A 22 -1.11 -2.46 24.62
C ARG A 22 -0.22 -3.41 23.82
N LEU A 23 -0.44 -4.72 23.95
CA LEU A 23 0.30 -5.74 23.20
C LEU A 23 0.21 -5.52 21.68
N LEU A 24 -1.00 -5.31 21.15
CA LEU A 24 -1.21 -5.07 19.72
C LEU A 24 -0.59 -3.74 19.26
N SER A 25 -0.65 -2.68 20.07
CA SER A 25 0.00 -1.40 19.75
C SER A 25 1.53 -1.46 19.68
N SER A 26 2.16 -2.51 20.23
CA SER A 26 3.60 -2.76 20.13
C SER A 26 4.02 -3.66 18.95
N SER A 27 3.10 -4.00 18.03
CA SER A 27 3.37 -4.93 16.94
C SER A 27 3.42 -4.26 15.55
N ASP A 28 4.52 -4.50 14.83
CA ASP A 28 4.71 -4.04 13.44
C ASP A 28 3.80 -4.70 12.41
N LEU A 29 3.03 -5.74 12.79
CA LEU A 29 1.99 -6.28 11.93
C LEU A 29 0.79 -5.34 11.83
N VAL A 30 0.54 -4.51 12.84
CA VAL A 30 -0.64 -3.64 12.92
C VAL A 30 -0.40 -2.32 12.16
N PRO A 31 -1.39 -1.72 11.47
CA PRO A 31 -1.17 -0.44 10.78
C PRO A 31 -0.79 0.73 11.70
N GLU A 32 -0.04 1.70 11.17
CA GLU A 32 0.60 2.80 11.91
C GLU A 32 -0.35 3.59 12.84
N GLN A 33 -1.59 3.82 12.42
CA GLN A 33 -2.64 4.47 13.20
C GLN A 33 -2.94 3.82 14.57
N TYR A 34 -2.58 2.53 14.73
CA TYR A 34 -2.74 1.73 15.95
C TYR A 34 -1.42 1.53 16.74
N ARG A 35 -0.25 1.78 16.13
CA ARG A 35 1.04 1.58 16.78
C ARG A 35 1.30 2.63 17.84
N ALA A 36 1.93 2.23 18.94
CA ALA A 36 2.35 3.11 20.03
C ALA A 36 3.40 4.14 19.60
N THR A 37 4.17 3.84 18.54
CA THR A 37 5.11 4.74 17.88
C THR A 37 4.69 5.04 16.44
N ILE A 38 4.88 6.28 16.02
CA ILE A 38 4.78 6.71 14.62
C ILE A 38 6.20 7.01 14.14
N GLU A 39 6.62 6.31 13.08
CA GLU A 39 7.91 6.48 12.42
C GLU A 39 7.74 7.35 11.17
N LYS A 40 8.30 8.57 11.16
CA LYS A 40 8.37 9.36 9.94
C LYS A 40 9.53 8.84 9.09
N LYS A 41 9.21 8.23 7.96
CA LYS A 41 10.18 7.71 6.99
C LYS A 41 10.45 8.73 5.88
N ASP A 42 11.71 8.83 5.47
CA ASP A 42 12.11 9.60 4.29
C ASP A 42 11.78 8.84 2.98
N LYS A 43 11.91 9.51 1.83
CA LYS A 43 11.70 8.95 0.48
C LYS A 43 12.48 7.65 0.22
N TYR A 44 13.59 7.44 0.91
CA TYR A 44 14.43 6.23 0.82
C TYR A 44 14.09 5.16 1.87
N GLY A 45 12.99 5.30 2.64
CA GLY A 45 12.51 4.35 3.64
C GLY A 45 13.15 4.46 5.03
N ASN A 46 14.19 5.27 5.18
CA ASN A 46 14.90 5.47 6.45
C ASN A 46 14.04 6.21 7.48
N VAL A 47 13.96 5.68 8.70
CA VAL A 47 13.28 6.36 9.82
C VAL A 47 14.08 7.61 10.20
N THR A 48 13.42 8.77 10.16
CA THR A 48 14.03 10.11 10.33
C THR A 48 13.59 10.77 11.64
N ASP A 49 12.40 10.43 12.13
CA ASP A 49 11.82 10.90 13.39
C ASP A 49 10.88 9.81 13.93
N THR A 50 10.89 9.61 15.25
CA THR A 50 10.07 8.61 15.94
C THR A 50 9.38 9.27 17.12
N ARG A 51 8.05 9.30 17.09
CA ARG A 51 7.20 9.96 18.08
C ARG A 51 6.20 9.00 18.70
N GLU A 52 5.82 9.25 19.96
CA GLU A 52 4.73 8.50 20.60
C GLU A 52 3.37 8.85 19.96
N ASN A 53 2.49 7.85 19.86
CA ASN A 53 1.13 7.99 19.36
C ASN A 53 0.12 7.94 20.53
N PRO A 54 -0.33 9.09 21.07
CA PRO A 54 -1.26 9.11 22.20
C PRO A 54 -2.64 8.50 21.89
N LYS A 55 -2.96 8.26 20.61
CA LYS A 55 -4.23 7.65 20.18
C LYS A 55 -4.14 6.13 20.02
N ALA A 56 -2.94 5.55 19.98
CA ALA A 56 -2.70 4.12 19.71
C ALA A 56 -3.55 3.18 20.57
N LEU A 57 -3.46 3.33 21.89
CA LEU A 57 -4.17 2.49 22.84
C LEU A 57 -5.69 2.58 22.68
N ALA A 58 -6.22 3.79 22.51
CA ALA A 58 -7.65 4.02 22.30
C ALA A 58 -8.13 3.41 20.98
N ASN A 59 -7.39 3.61 19.89
CA ASN A 59 -7.69 3.04 18.58
C ASN A 59 -7.68 1.50 18.66
N CYS A 60 -6.71 0.89 19.34
CA CYS A 60 -6.65 -0.56 19.54
C CYS A 60 -7.84 -1.09 20.38
N VAL A 61 -8.24 -0.38 21.44
CA VAL A 61 -9.43 -0.75 22.25
C VAL A 61 -10.72 -0.67 21.42
N VAL A 62 -10.87 0.35 20.56
CA VAL A 62 -12.03 0.47 19.65
C VAL A 62 -12.04 -0.67 18.62
N ALA A 63 -10.90 -0.99 18.00
CA ALA A 63 -10.80 -2.09 17.05
C ALA A 63 -11.09 -3.45 17.72
N LEU A 64 -10.61 -3.68 18.95
CA LEU A 64 -10.95 -4.88 19.74
C LEU A 64 -12.44 -4.94 20.09
N ASN A 65 -13.10 -3.82 20.40
CA ASN A 65 -14.55 -3.86 20.61
C ASN A 65 -15.32 -4.12 19.31
N MET A 66 -14.80 -3.68 18.16
CA MET A 66 -15.38 -3.97 16.85
C MET A 66 -15.20 -5.45 16.48
N SER A 67 -14.04 -6.05 16.75
CA SER A 67 -13.80 -7.48 16.48
C SER A 67 -14.71 -8.39 17.30
N GLU A 68 -14.94 -8.08 18.59
CA GLU A 68 -15.92 -8.79 19.43
C GLU A 68 -17.36 -8.67 18.89
N ARG A 69 -17.78 -7.47 18.46
CA ARG A 69 -19.13 -7.26 17.86
C ARG A 69 -19.33 -8.05 16.57
N MET A 70 -18.33 -8.03 15.70
CA MET A 70 -18.37 -8.70 14.39
C MET A 70 -18.02 -10.19 14.47
N ARG A 71 -17.63 -10.70 15.65
CA ARG A 71 -17.05 -12.05 15.86
C ARG A 71 -15.90 -12.35 14.88
N ALA A 72 -15.07 -11.33 14.66
CA ALA A 72 -13.99 -11.30 13.70
C ALA A 72 -12.62 -11.35 14.41
N ASP A 73 -11.57 -11.71 13.68
CA ASP A 73 -10.21 -11.64 14.20
C ASP A 73 -9.75 -10.18 14.41
N PRO A 74 -9.13 -9.82 15.56
CA PRO A 74 -8.67 -8.46 15.84
C PRO A 74 -7.66 -7.91 14.83
N LEU A 75 -6.74 -8.73 14.32
CA LEU A 75 -5.74 -8.27 13.34
C LEU A 75 -6.41 -8.01 11.99
N MET A 76 -7.30 -8.89 11.54
CA MET A 76 -8.10 -8.69 10.32
C MET A 76 -8.90 -7.39 10.37
N ILE A 77 -9.50 -7.06 11.53
CA ILE A 77 -10.21 -5.80 11.74
C ILE A 77 -9.23 -4.61 11.69
N MET A 78 -8.10 -4.69 12.39
CA MET A 78 -7.10 -3.61 12.38
C MET A 78 -6.46 -3.36 11.00
N GLN A 79 -6.33 -4.37 10.13
CA GLN A 79 -5.85 -4.15 8.75
C GLN A 79 -6.83 -3.35 7.89
N ASN A 80 -8.14 -3.55 8.10
CA ASN A 80 -9.19 -3.08 7.18
C ASN A 80 -10.00 -1.89 7.70
N LEU A 81 -9.86 -1.53 8.98
CA LEU A 81 -10.48 -0.37 9.59
C LEU A 81 -9.55 0.85 9.46
N HIS A 82 -9.85 1.76 8.54
CA HIS A 82 -9.07 2.97 8.27
C HIS A 82 -9.69 4.18 8.98
N ILE A 83 -8.87 4.95 9.70
CA ILE A 83 -9.28 6.18 10.40
C ILE A 83 -8.88 7.38 9.53
N ILE A 84 -9.86 8.02 8.90
CA ILE A 84 -9.65 9.09 7.93
C ILE A 84 -10.32 10.36 8.47
N GLU A 85 -9.51 11.39 8.77
CA GLU A 85 -9.96 12.60 9.49
C GLU A 85 -10.75 12.31 10.78
N GLY A 86 -10.36 11.26 11.50
CA GLY A 86 -11.06 10.80 12.71
C GLY A 86 -12.33 9.99 12.46
N ARG A 87 -12.76 9.82 11.20
CA ARG A 87 -13.89 8.96 10.83
C ARG A 87 -13.39 7.52 10.58
N PRO A 88 -13.92 6.51 11.29
CA PRO A 88 -13.66 5.12 10.96
C PRO A 88 -14.37 4.72 9.66
N SER A 89 -13.70 3.90 8.84
CA SER A 89 -14.17 3.46 7.53
C SER A 89 -13.58 2.09 7.17
N TRP A 90 -14.30 1.27 6.40
CA TRP A 90 -13.83 -0.05 5.98
C TRP A 90 -13.16 0.00 4.61
N SER A 91 -12.12 -0.81 4.39
CA SER A 91 -11.63 -1.08 3.03
C SER A 91 -12.76 -1.72 2.19
N ALA A 92 -13.00 -1.26 0.96
CA ALA A 92 -14.01 -1.91 0.11
C ALA A 92 -13.74 -3.41 -0.16
N PRO A 93 -12.48 -3.90 -0.26
CA PRO A 93 -12.19 -5.33 -0.29
C PRO A 93 -12.75 -6.08 0.92
N PHE A 94 -12.67 -5.50 2.12
CA PHE A 94 -13.24 -6.09 3.34
C PHE A 94 -14.77 -6.09 3.32
N ILE A 95 -15.40 -5.01 2.86
CA ILE A 95 -16.86 -4.96 2.65
C ILE A 95 -17.31 -6.12 1.74
N ILE A 96 -16.65 -6.29 0.60
CA ILE A 96 -16.95 -7.35 -0.37
C ILE A 96 -16.71 -8.75 0.25
N ALA A 97 -15.64 -8.93 1.03
CA ALA A 97 -15.37 -10.18 1.73
C ALA A 97 -16.42 -10.51 2.79
N MET A 98 -16.87 -9.53 3.58
CA MET A 98 -17.93 -9.69 4.57
C MET A 98 -19.27 -10.07 3.91
N ILE A 99 -19.65 -9.42 2.81
CA ILE A 99 -20.85 -9.76 2.03
C ILE A 99 -20.76 -11.20 1.48
N ASN A 100 -19.61 -11.61 0.95
CA ASN A 100 -19.41 -12.97 0.46
C ASN A 100 -19.51 -14.05 1.56
N ASN A 101 -19.03 -13.73 2.77
CA ASN A 101 -18.91 -14.68 3.87
C ASN A 101 -20.13 -14.70 4.83
N CYS A 102 -21.06 -13.75 4.73
CA CYS A 102 -22.19 -13.61 5.66
C CYS A 102 -23.23 -14.76 5.62
N GLY A 103 -23.12 -15.69 4.68
CA GLY A 103 -24.06 -16.80 4.51
C GLY A 103 -25.38 -16.43 3.82
N ARG A 104 -25.92 -15.22 4.01
CA ARG A 104 -27.22 -14.77 3.46
C ARG A 104 -27.26 -14.70 1.92
N PHE A 105 -26.17 -14.27 1.28
CA PHE A 105 -26.12 -14.04 -0.17
C PHE A 105 -25.25 -15.05 -0.92
N SER A 106 -25.42 -15.13 -2.24
CA SER A 106 -24.39 -15.66 -3.15
C SER A 106 -23.14 -14.77 -3.12
N PRO A 107 -21.97 -15.28 -3.51
CA PRO A 107 -20.80 -14.44 -3.72
C PRO A 107 -21.09 -13.29 -4.71
N LEU A 108 -20.71 -12.08 -4.36
CA LEU A 108 -20.99 -10.84 -5.08
C LEU A 108 -20.47 -10.90 -6.52
N ARG A 109 -21.26 -10.39 -7.45
CA ARG A 109 -20.95 -10.29 -8.88
C ARG A 109 -21.10 -8.85 -9.34
N PHE A 110 -20.49 -8.54 -10.48
CA PHE A 110 -20.38 -7.18 -11.01
C PHE A 110 -20.61 -7.18 -12.51
N ASP A 111 -21.74 -6.67 -12.95
CA ASP A 111 -22.03 -6.45 -14.37
C ASP A 111 -21.46 -5.08 -14.76
N ILE A 112 -20.39 -5.08 -15.56
CA ILE A 112 -19.82 -3.84 -16.12
C ILE A 112 -20.27 -3.67 -17.57
N ARG A 113 -20.77 -2.48 -17.90
CA ARG A 113 -21.21 -2.09 -19.25
C ARG A 113 -20.39 -0.89 -19.71
N GLU A 114 -19.94 -0.88 -20.97
CA GLU A 114 -19.30 0.29 -21.55
C GLU A 114 -20.34 1.19 -22.24
N ARG A 115 -20.28 2.50 -22.03
CA ARG A 115 -21.19 3.50 -22.61
C ARG A 115 -20.56 4.32 -23.75
N GLY A 116 -19.35 3.95 -24.17
CA GLY A 116 -18.58 4.65 -25.19
C GLY A 116 -17.85 5.88 -24.63
N GLU A 117 -17.41 6.75 -25.53
CA GLU A 117 -16.79 8.02 -25.16
C GLU A 117 -17.86 9.10 -24.99
N ARG A 118 -17.72 9.91 -23.94
CA ARG A 118 -18.62 11.03 -23.58
C ARG A 118 -17.80 12.22 -23.16
N GLU A 119 -18.10 13.39 -23.69
CA GLU A 119 -17.67 14.66 -23.09
C GLU A 119 -18.65 15.01 -21.96
N ILE A 120 -18.12 15.29 -20.77
CA ILE A 120 -18.91 15.59 -19.58
C ILE A 120 -18.46 16.92 -18.99
N GLU A 121 -19.44 17.79 -18.75
CA GLU A 121 -19.28 19.04 -18.03
C GLU A 121 -19.27 18.78 -16.52
N TYR A 122 -18.26 19.31 -15.84
CA TYR A 122 -18.13 19.24 -14.38
C TYR A 122 -17.72 20.59 -13.81
N THR A 123 -18.11 20.84 -12.57
CA THR A 123 -17.99 22.15 -11.93
C THR A 123 -16.73 22.24 -11.08
N THR A 124 -15.71 22.92 -11.60
CA THR A 124 -14.49 23.30 -10.86
C THR A 124 -14.67 24.65 -10.18
N PHE A 125 -13.89 24.92 -9.14
CA PHE A 125 -13.84 26.21 -8.46
C PHE A 125 -12.45 26.84 -8.60
N GLU A 126 -12.35 27.92 -9.36
CA GLU A 126 -11.11 28.64 -9.59
C GLU A 126 -11.00 29.85 -8.64
N TRP A 127 -9.85 30.01 -7.98
CA TRP A 127 -9.58 31.14 -7.11
C TRP A 127 -8.98 32.29 -7.89
N LYS A 128 -9.82 33.18 -8.42
CA LYS A 128 -9.39 34.40 -9.10
C LYS A 128 -9.16 35.53 -8.11
N THR A 129 -8.27 36.45 -8.48
CA THR A 129 -7.95 37.64 -7.69
C THR A 129 -8.55 38.85 -8.40
N ASP A 130 -9.38 39.62 -7.71
CA ASP A 130 -9.92 40.89 -8.17
C ASP A 130 -8.79 41.94 -8.31
N ASP A 131 -9.00 43.00 -9.09
CA ASP A 131 -8.02 44.09 -9.30
C ASP A 131 -7.60 44.77 -7.98
N ARG A 132 -8.38 44.57 -6.92
CA ARG A 132 -8.17 45.05 -5.55
C ARG A 132 -7.43 44.05 -4.66
N GLY A 133 -6.81 43.01 -5.23
CA GLY A 133 -6.06 41.97 -4.52
C GLY A 133 -6.92 40.96 -3.74
N LYS A 134 -8.25 41.10 -3.78
CA LYS A 134 -9.18 40.23 -3.04
C LYS A 134 -9.44 38.95 -3.82
N ARG A 135 -9.10 37.79 -3.24
CA ARG A 135 -9.39 36.48 -3.83
C ARG A 135 -10.89 36.16 -3.70
N TYR A 136 -11.50 35.74 -4.80
CA TYR A 136 -12.86 35.20 -4.86
C TYR A 136 -12.85 33.81 -5.51
N ARG A 137 -13.86 33.01 -5.19
CA ARG A 137 -14.07 31.66 -5.73
C ARG A 137 -15.07 31.77 -6.87
N GLU A 138 -14.60 31.63 -8.11
CA GLU A 138 -15.48 31.55 -9.28
C GLU A 138 -15.81 30.10 -9.63
N THR A 139 -17.04 29.88 -10.07
CA THR A 139 -17.55 28.58 -10.49
C THR A 139 -17.29 28.40 -11.98
N VAL A 140 -16.33 27.56 -12.36
CA VAL A 140 -15.92 27.35 -13.75
C VAL A 140 -16.34 25.95 -14.19
N VAL A 141 -17.24 25.89 -15.17
CA VAL A 141 -17.61 24.63 -15.83
C VAL A 141 -16.48 24.23 -16.77
N GLN A 142 -15.81 23.12 -16.45
CA GLN A 142 -14.79 22.53 -17.30
C GLN A 142 -15.35 21.27 -17.96
N LYS A 143 -14.83 20.93 -19.15
CA LYS A 143 -15.21 19.73 -19.88
C LYS A 143 -14.13 18.67 -19.77
N THR A 144 -14.51 17.40 -19.78
CA THR A 144 -13.56 16.29 -19.88
C THR A 144 -14.17 15.16 -20.69
N ALA A 145 -13.44 14.71 -21.72
CA ALA A 145 -13.76 13.49 -22.44
C ALA A 145 -13.37 12.27 -21.58
N ILE A 146 -14.33 11.40 -21.30
CA ILE A 146 -14.11 10.12 -20.62
C ILE A 146 -14.63 8.96 -21.48
N ARG A 147 -14.05 7.78 -21.30
CA ARG A 147 -14.67 6.52 -21.72
C ARG A 147 -15.60 6.04 -20.61
N ASP A 148 -16.88 6.39 -20.70
CA ASP A 148 -17.84 6.06 -19.65
C ASP A 148 -18.09 4.54 -19.56
N ARG A 149 -18.21 4.08 -18.33
CA ARG A 149 -18.46 2.69 -17.96
C ARG A 149 -19.37 2.69 -16.74
N THR A 150 -20.32 1.79 -16.71
CA THR A 150 -21.19 1.59 -15.56
C THR A 150 -20.96 0.23 -14.92
N CYS A 151 -21.28 0.14 -13.64
CA CYS A 151 -21.17 -1.09 -12.86
C CYS A 151 -22.38 -1.22 -11.94
N VAL A 152 -23.01 -2.40 -11.97
CA VAL A 152 -24.02 -2.84 -11.01
C VAL A 152 -23.44 -4.04 -10.26
N ALA A 153 -23.45 -3.98 -8.93
CA ALA A 153 -23.15 -5.14 -8.09
C ALA A 153 -24.44 -5.93 -7.85
N TRP A 154 -24.39 -7.26 -7.94
CA TRP A 154 -25.55 -8.11 -7.73
C TRP A 154 -25.24 -9.40 -6.98
N VAL A 155 -26.28 -9.92 -6.31
CA VAL A 155 -26.29 -11.23 -5.63
C VAL A 155 -27.61 -11.95 -5.91
N ILE A 156 -27.66 -13.23 -5.55
CA ILE A 156 -28.90 -13.96 -5.28
C ILE A 156 -28.98 -14.14 -3.76
N GLU A 157 -30.09 -13.74 -3.14
CA GLU A 157 -30.34 -14.02 -1.73
C GLU A 157 -30.77 -15.49 -1.54
N LYS A 158 -30.19 -16.20 -0.56
CA LYS A 158 -30.37 -17.66 -0.45
C LYS A 158 -31.71 -18.11 0.12
N GLU A 159 -32.42 -17.22 0.83
CA GLU A 159 -33.71 -17.53 1.45
C GLU A 159 -34.88 -17.32 0.47
N THR A 160 -34.83 -16.23 -0.30
CA THR A 160 -35.87 -15.84 -1.27
C THR A 160 -35.61 -16.35 -2.69
N GLY A 161 -34.34 -16.55 -3.06
CA GLY A 161 -33.92 -16.80 -4.44
C GLY A 161 -33.93 -15.55 -5.33
N GLU A 162 -34.20 -14.36 -4.76
CA GLU A 162 -34.31 -13.11 -5.52
C GLU A 162 -32.93 -12.53 -5.90
N ARG A 163 -32.84 -11.94 -7.11
CA ARG A 163 -31.64 -11.22 -7.56
C ARG A 163 -31.71 -9.78 -7.05
N LEU A 164 -30.88 -9.46 -6.06
CA LEU A 164 -30.73 -8.12 -5.51
C LEU A 164 -29.60 -7.38 -6.24
N GLU A 165 -29.82 -6.11 -6.57
CA GLU A 165 -28.89 -5.27 -7.35
C GLU A 165 -28.58 -3.95 -6.63
N SER A 166 -27.36 -3.43 -6.79
CA SER A 166 -27.03 -2.06 -6.39
C SER A 166 -27.57 -1.03 -7.39
N ASP A 167 -27.60 0.24 -6.98
CA ASP A 167 -27.66 1.34 -7.93
C ASP A 167 -26.56 1.24 -9.00
N GLU A 168 -26.85 1.72 -10.21
CA GLU A 168 -25.86 1.80 -11.29
C GLU A 168 -24.90 2.96 -11.02
N ILE A 169 -23.62 2.65 -10.78
CA ILE A 169 -22.57 3.65 -10.61
C ILE A 169 -21.81 3.78 -11.93
N SER A 170 -21.57 5.02 -12.37
CA SER A 170 -20.90 5.36 -13.63
C SER A 170 -19.63 6.17 -13.40
N ILE A 171 -18.75 6.23 -14.41
CA ILE A 171 -17.62 7.17 -14.40
C ILE A 171 -18.15 8.60 -14.62
N GLU A 172 -19.25 8.75 -15.35
CA GLU A 172 -20.04 10.00 -15.39
C GLU A 172 -20.41 10.55 -14.00
N LEU A 173 -20.85 9.69 -13.07
CA LEU A 173 -21.11 10.09 -11.68
C LEU A 173 -19.81 10.51 -10.97
N ALA A 174 -18.74 9.72 -11.11
CA ALA A 174 -17.43 10.02 -10.51
C ALA A 174 -16.80 11.34 -11.05
N VAL A 175 -17.15 11.77 -12.26
CA VAL A 175 -16.78 13.09 -12.81
C VAL A 175 -17.62 14.21 -12.18
N LYS A 176 -18.95 14.03 -12.13
CA LYS A 176 -19.88 15.03 -11.57
C LYS A 176 -19.66 15.29 -10.07
N GLU A 177 -19.35 14.24 -9.32
CA GLU A 177 -18.99 14.29 -7.89
C GLU A 177 -17.52 14.69 -7.63
N GLY A 178 -16.73 14.97 -8.68
CA GLY A 178 -15.34 15.44 -8.56
C GLY A 178 -14.33 14.39 -8.10
N TRP A 179 -14.68 13.11 -8.04
CA TRP A 179 -13.78 12.02 -7.65
C TRP A 179 -12.75 11.71 -8.74
N TYR A 180 -13.16 11.80 -10.01
CA TYR A 180 -12.32 11.53 -11.19
C TYR A 180 -11.20 12.57 -11.37
N THR A 181 -11.44 13.81 -10.97
CA THR A 181 -10.60 14.97 -11.30
C THR A 181 -9.62 15.36 -10.20
N LYS A 182 -9.65 14.71 -9.03
CA LYS A 182 -8.61 14.86 -7.99
C LYS A 182 -7.24 14.41 -8.55
N ASN A 183 -6.18 15.15 -8.22
CA ASN A 183 -4.82 14.79 -8.66
C ASN A 183 -4.42 13.40 -8.10
N GLY A 184 -3.86 12.54 -8.94
CA GLY A 184 -3.53 11.15 -8.60
C GLY A 184 -4.74 10.22 -8.42
N SER A 185 -5.94 10.59 -8.88
CA SER A 185 -7.15 9.79 -8.67
C SER A 185 -7.08 8.40 -9.31
N LYS A 186 -7.33 7.38 -8.49
CA LYS A 186 -7.44 5.97 -8.92
C LYS A 186 -8.61 5.74 -9.89
N TRP A 187 -9.57 6.66 -9.96
CA TRP A 187 -10.65 6.61 -10.94
C TRP A 187 -10.16 6.79 -12.39
N GLN A 188 -9.01 7.46 -12.60
CA GLN A 188 -8.38 7.58 -13.93
C GLN A 188 -7.58 6.33 -14.31
N THR A 189 -6.78 5.81 -13.37
CA THR A 189 -5.83 4.70 -13.64
C THR A 189 -6.44 3.31 -13.49
N MET A 190 -7.44 3.16 -12.61
CA MET A 190 -8.08 1.87 -12.28
C MET A 190 -9.63 1.97 -12.21
N PRO A 191 -10.31 2.60 -13.19
CA PRO A 191 -11.76 2.85 -13.14
C PRO A 191 -12.58 1.58 -12.87
N GLY A 192 -12.26 0.47 -13.53
CA GLY A 192 -12.96 -0.80 -13.37
C GLY A 192 -12.78 -1.47 -11.99
N GLN A 193 -11.83 -1.01 -11.18
CA GLN A 193 -11.69 -1.44 -9.78
C GLN A 193 -12.52 -0.53 -8.87
N MET A 194 -12.39 0.80 -9.03
CA MET A 194 -13.12 1.78 -8.22
C MET A 194 -14.65 1.66 -8.39
N LEU A 195 -15.12 1.41 -9.61
CA LEU A 195 -16.53 1.12 -9.89
C LEU A 195 -17.06 -0.09 -9.10
N ARG A 196 -16.30 -1.20 -9.03
CA ARG A 196 -16.69 -2.40 -8.28
C ARG A 196 -16.65 -2.16 -6.77
N TYR A 197 -15.65 -1.43 -6.29
CA TYR A 197 -15.52 -1.09 -4.87
C TYR A 197 -16.67 -0.18 -4.39
N ARG A 198 -17.03 0.85 -5.16
CA ARG A 198 -18.19 1.71 -4.87
C ARG A 198 -19.51 0.94 -4.95
N ALA A 199 -19.69 0.08 -5.95
CA ALA A 199 -20.91 -0.73 -6.08
C ALA A 199 -21.06 -1.78 -4.97
N GLY A 200 -19.97 -2.43 -4.55
CA GLY A 200 -19.97 -3.34 -3.39
C GLY A 200 -20.25 -2.62 -2.06
N ALA A 201 -19.71 -1.40 -1.88
CA ALA A 201 -19.99 -0.57 -0.72
C ALA A 201 -21.47 -0.12 -0.66
N PHE A 202 -22.03 0.32 -1.79
CA PHE A 202 -23.43 0.73 -1.89
C PHE A 202 -24.37 -0.45 -1.66
N PHE A 203 -24.11 -1.60 -2.28
CA PHE A 203 -24.84 -2.85 -2.02
C PHE A 203 -24.83 -3.21 -0.53
N GLY A 204 -23.64 -3.22 0.09
CA GLY A 204 -23.47 -3.55 1.51
C GLY A 204 -24.24 -2.61 2.43
N ARG A 205 -24.26 -1.31 2.14
CA ARG A 205 -25.04 -0.33 2.92
C ARG A 205 -26.55 -0.54 2.84
N ILE A 206 -27.07 -0.91 1.68
CA ILE A 206 -28.52 -1.06 1.47
C ILE A 206 -29.02 -2.39 2.03
N TYR A 207 -28.37 -3.51 1.68
CA TYR A 207 -28.88 -4.84 1.96
C TYR A 207 -28.29 -5.52 3.20
N ALA A 208 -27.15 -5.04 3.69
CA ALA A 208 -26.43 -5.63 4.83
C ALA A 208 -25.73 -4.60 5.76
N PRO A 209 -26.38 -3.48 6.15
CA PRO A 209 -25.76 -2.44 6.99
C PRO A 209 -25.27 -2.95 8.35
N GLU A 210 -25.83 -4.06 8.84
CA GLU A 210 -25.40 -4.77 10.05
C GLU A 210 -24.00 -5.38 9.91
N LEU A 211 -23.60 -5.86 8.72
CA LEU A 211 -22.24 -6.34 8.48
C LEU A 211 -21.20 -5.21 8.51
N LEU A 212 -21.63 -3.99 8.19
CA LEU A 212 -20.78 -2.80 8.15
C LEU A 212 -20.76 -2.03 9.47
N MET A 213 -21.62 -2.37 10.43
CA MET A 213 -21.86 -1.59 11.66
C MET A 213 -22.18 -0.11 11.35
N GLY A 214 -22.81 0.16 10.19
CA GLY A 214 -23.11 1.51 9.70
C GLY A 214 -21.92 2.33 9.18
N LEU A 215 -20.71 1.77 9.08
CA LEU A 215 -19.53 2.50 8.60
C LEU A 215 -19.44 2.58 7.06
N PRO A 216 -18.96 3.70 6.49
CA PRO A 216 -18.73 3.87 5.05
C PRO A 216 -17.47 3.13 4.56
N SER A 217 -17.29 3.04 3.24
CA SER A 217 -16.00 2.63 2.66
C SER A 217 -14.95 3.74 2.77
N ASP A 218 -13.70 3.35 2.82
CA ASP A 218 -12.56 4.26 2.95
C ASP A 218 -12.31 5.07 1.67
N GLU A 219 -12.74 4.60 0.49
CA GLU A 219 -12.77 5.43 -0.71
C GLU A 219 -13.90 6.47 -0.67
N GLU A 220 -15.09 6.12 -0.14
CA GLU A 220 -16.20 7.08 -0.04
C GLU A 220 -15.86 8.23 0.91
N VAL A 221 -15.18 7.96 2.03
CA VAL A 221 -14.70 9.03 2.91
C VAL A 221 -13.70 9.93 2.18
N ARG A 222 -12.64 9.36 1.56
CA ARG A 222 -11.64 10.14 0.79
C ARG A 222 -12.23 10.93 -0.38
N ASP A 223 -13.26 10.41 -1.01
CA ASP A 223 -13.97 11.07 -2.10
C ASP A 223 -14.84 12.23 -1.56
N THR A 224 -15.49 12.05 -0.41
CA THR A 224 -16.26 13.09 0.30
C THR A 224 -15.39 14.22 0.88
N LEU A 225 -14.08 14.00 1.05
CA LEU A 225 -13.14 15.05 1.42
C LEU A 225 -12.98 16.08 0.29
N GLU A 226 -13.79 17.12 0.32
CA GLU A 226 -13.41 18.43 -0.22
C GLU A 226 -12.16 18.90 0.53
N ALA A 227 -11.07 19.19 -0.19
CA ALA A 227 -9.91 19.89 0.37
C ALA A 227 -10.29 21.37 0.60
N LYS A 228 -11.12 21.62 1.61
CA LYS A 228 -11.41 22.96 2.11
C LYS A 228 -10.09 23.52 2.65
N PRO A 229 -9.54 24.61 2.07
CA PRO A 229 -8.51 25.34 2.80
C PRO A 229 -9.13 25.79 4.11
N ASP A 230 -8.49 25.48 5.23
CA ASP A 230 -8.90 26.07 6.51
C ASP A 230 -8.86 27.60 6.33
N VAL A 231 -9.92 28.27 6.80
CA VAL A 231 -10.07 29.71 6.69
C VAL A 231 -8.94 30.43 7.44
N ASN A 232 -8.31 29.75 8.41
CA ASN A 232 -7.09 30.18 9.06
C ASN A 232 -5.93 29.25 8.68
N GLY A 233 -4.95 29.76 7.91
CA GLY A 233 -3.72 29.03 7.58
C GLY A 233 -2.76 28.91 8.77
N VAL A 234 -3.21 28.27 9.86
CA VAL A 234 -2.56 28.26 11.17
C VAL A 234 -2.44 26.82 11.67
N VAL A 235 -1.23 26.42 12.06
CA VAL A 235 -1.03 25.14 12.78
C VAL A 235 -1.71 25.26 14.15
N SER A 236 -2.67 24.38 14.42
CA SER A 236 -3.42 24.34 15.67
C SER A 236 -2.58 23.81 16.85
N VAL A 237 -1.69 24.65 17.34
CA VAL A 237 -1.18 24.56 18.72
C VAL A 237 -2.19 25.23 19.65
N ASP A 238 -2.63 24.49 20.68
CA ASP A 238 -3.61 25.00 21.63
C ASP A 238 -3.01 26.11 22.52
N VAL A 239 -3.60 27.30 22.48
CA VAL A 239 -3.00 28.50 23.10
C VAL A 239 -3.36 28.64 24.59
N ASP A 240 -4.45 28.03 25.06
CA ASP A 240 -4.82 28.04 26.49
C ASP A 240 -3.95 27.08 27.32
N SER A 241 -3.51 25.97 26.72
CA SER A 241 -2.48 25.09 27.29
C SER A 241 -1.17 25.84 27.62
N LEU A 242 -0.77 26.79 26.77
CA LEU A 242 0.40 27.64 27.00
C LEU A 242 0.14 28.76 28.02
N ARG A 243 -1.10 29.29 28.07
CA ARG A 243 -1.47 30.38 28.97
C ARG A 243 -1.45 29.98 30.44
N THR A 244 -1.87 28.75 30.74
CA THR A 244 -1.98 28.25 32.12
C THR A 244 -0.61 28.04 32.77
N GLN A 245 0.37 27.48 32.04
CA GLN A 245 1.73 27.28 32.55
C GLN A 245 2.49 28.61 32.75
N ALA A 246 2.23 29.62 31.91
CA ALA A 246 2.84 30.95 32.06
C ALA A 246 2.40 31.68 33.34
N SER A 247 1.17 31.48 33.82
CA SER A 247 0.68 32.09 35.06
C SER A 247 1.35 31.54 36.33
N GLU A 248 1.74 30.26 36.37
CA GLU A 248 2.32 29.66 37.58
C GLU A 248 3.78 30.08 37.80
N GLN A 249 4.55 30.26 36.71
CA GLN A 249 5.96 30.65 36.79
C GLN A 249 6.17 32.16 37.03
N ALA A 250 5.18 32.99 36.72
CA ALA A 250 5.24 34.45 36.89
C ALA A 250 5.28 34.93 38.37
N ALA A 251 4.94 34.08 39.33
CA ALA A 251 4.93 34.42 40.76
C ALA A 251 6.34 34.42 41.41
N ALA A 252 7.36 33.85 40.74
CA ALA A 252 8.57 33.38 41.41
C ALA A 252 9.81 34.30 41.32
N ASN A 253 9.86 35.32 40.45
CA ASN A 253 11.05 36.17 40.32
C ASN A 253 10.77 37.61 39.89
N ARG A 254 11.50 38.57 40.49
CA ARG A 254 11.49 39.99 40.12
C ARG A 254 12.69 40.37 39.25
N SER A 255 12.43 41.24 38.28
CA SER A 255 13.34 41.98 37.38
C SER A 255 14.50 42.72 38.13
N PRO A 256 15.63 43.12 37.47
CA PRO A 256 15.67 43.80 36.16
C PRO A 256 16.77 43.43 35.15
N ALA A 257 16.67 44.06 33.96
CA ALA A 257 17.47 43.92 32.74
C ALA A 257 18.50 45.10 32.61
N PRO A 258 19.06 45.55 31.44
CA PRO A 258 18.90 45.12 30.03
C PRO A 258 20.18 45.14 29.13
N SER A 259 20.08 44.72 27.84
CA SER A 259 20.57 45.53 26.68
C SER A 259 20.28 44.98 25.25
N LYS A 260 19.62 45.82 24.43
CA LYS A 260 19.81 46.11 22.97
C LYS A 260 19.84 44.99 21.88
N HIS A 261 18.72 44.89 21.13
CA HIS A 261 18.50 45.12 19.67
C HIS A 261 19.56 44.76 18.58
N PRO A 262 19.19 44.59 17.27
CA PRO A 262 17.85 44.51 16.64
C PRO A 262 17.62 43.39 15.57
N ASN A 263 16.33 43.11 15.33
CA ASN A 263 15.59 42.86 14.07
C ASN A 263 16.28 42.46 12.74
N ALA A 264 15.63 41.58 11.97
CA ALA A 264 15.81 41.39 10.52
C ALA A 264 14.45 41.13 9.82
N THR A 265 14.26 41.64 8.61
CA THR A 265 13.02 41.55 7.81
C THR A 265 13.32 41.30 6.32
N ASP A 266 12.26 40.97 5.57
CA ASP A 266 12.18 40.71 4.12
C ASP A 266 12.79 39.37 3.63
N VAL A 267 12.17 38.54 2.76
CA VAL A 267 11.37 38.77 1.50
C VAL A 267 12.35 39.11 0.34
N GLU A 268 12.32 38.51 -0.87
CA GLU A 268 11.25 37.92 -1.70
C GLU A 268 11.45 36.44 -2.13
N ALA A 269 10.46 35.90 -2.84
CA ALA A 269 10.59 34.76 -3.76
C ALA A 269 10.17 35.19 -5.19
N ARG A 270 10.90 34.76 -6.23
CA ARG A 270 10.65 34.95 -7.69
C ARG A 270 11.75 34.22 -8.50
N ASP A 271 11.61 33.87 -9.78
CA ASP A 271 10.44 33.54 -10.62
C ASP A 271 10.92 32.71 -11.83
N VAL A 272 10.02 32.15 -12.65
CA VAL A 272 10.38 31.38 -13.87
C VAL A 272 10.19 32.22 -15.15
N PRO A 273 11.20 32.36 -16.03
CA PRO A 273 11.04 33.07 -17.30
C PRO A 273 10.54 32.17 -18.45
N SER A 274 9.58 32.68 -19.23
CA SER A 274 9.17 32.13 -20.53
C SER A 274 8.61 33.24 -21.41
N GLN A 275 9.05 33.34 -22.68
CA GLN A 275 8.50 34.21 -23.72
C GLN A 275 8.68 33.60 -25.12
N GLY A 276 7.72 33.85 -26.02
CA GLY A 276 7.87 33.71 -27.48
C GLY A 276 7.85 35.11 -28.13
N ASN A 277 7.47 35.33 -29.40
CA ASN A 277 7.05 34.46 -30.50
C ASN A 277 7.02 35.29 -31.82
N ALA A 278 7.58 34.82 -32.94
CA ALA A 278 7.34 35.37 -34.30
C ALA A 278 7.93 34.47 -35.43
N GLY A 279 7.28 34.43 -36.60
CA GLY A 279 7.80 33.84 -37.86
C GLY A 279 8.28 34.91 -38.87
N PRO A 280 8.48 34.62 -40.19
CA PRO A 280 7.82 33.55 -40.96
C PRO A 280 8.61 32.82 -42.09
N ALA A 281 7.98 31.77 -42.65
CA ALA A 281 7.95 31.35 -44.08
C ALA A 281 9.05 30.46 -44.76
N GLN A 282 8.55 29.56 -45.63
CA GLN A 282 9.10 28.89 -46.85
C GLN A 282 9.92 27.56 -46.83
N THR A 283 9.18 26.44 -46.94
CA THR A 283 9.19 25.40 -48.01
C THR A 283 10.40 24.45 -48.31
N GLN A 284 10.04 23.20 -48.71
CA GLN A 284 10.84 22.10 -49.34
C GLN A 284 11.61 21.15 -48.38
N ALA A 285 11.66 19.82 -48.57
CA ALA A 285 10.87 18.88 -49.39
C ALA A 285 11.00 17.41 -48.89
N GLU A 286 10.11 16.52 -49.37
CA GLU A 286 10.09 15.04 -49.20
C GLU A 286 10.95 14.32 -50.29
N PRO A 287 11.00 12.96 -50.47
CA PRO A 287 10.23 11.83 -49.87
C PRO A 287 11.07 10.61 -49.39
N GLY A 288 10.43 9.52 -48.90
CA GLY A 288 11.14 8.27 -48.53
C GLY A 288 10.33 7.05 -48.03
N SER A 289 9.14 6.75 -48.58
CA SER A 289 8.33 5.53 -48.30
C SER A 289 8.43 4.49 -49.44
N PRO A 290 7.86 3.25 -49.41
CA PRO A 290 6.77 2.67 -48.57
C PRO A 290 7.22 1.36 -47.82
N THR A 291 6.46 0.30 -47.44
CA THR A 291 5.14 -0.26 -47.85
C THR A 291 4.50 -1.19 -46.78
N GLN A 292 3.27 -1.64 -47.05
CA GLN A 292 2.40 -2.61 -46.35
C GLN A 292 2.86 -4.09 -46.52
N GLY A 293 2.27 -5.13 -45.88
CA GLY A 293 1.27 -5.19 -44.79
C GLY A 293 0.44 -6.49 -44.73
N ALA A 294 -0.21 -6.71 -43.57
CA ALA A 294 -1.42 -7.52 -43.25
C ALA A 294 -1.64 -9.01 -43.69
N ALA A 295 -2.06 -9.81 -42.69
CA ALA A 295 -3.15 -10.83 -42.70
C ALA A 295 -2.98 -12.28 -43.25
N SER A 296 -2.85 -13.22 -42.30
CA SER A 296 -3.59 -14.51 -42.14
C SER A 296 -3.87 -15.47 -43.33
N THR A 297 -3.45 -16.75 -43.19
CA THR A 297 -4.31 -17.96 -43.27
C THR A 297 -3.59 -19.28 -42.91
N THR A 298 -4.36 -20.29 -42.52
CA THR A 298 -4.05 -21.73 -42.33
C THR A 298 -5.31 -22.54 -42.70
N PRO A 299 -5.34 -23.90 -42.79
CA PRO A 299 -4.31 -24.93 -42.54
C PRO A 299 -4.18 -26.02 -43.65
N THR A 300 -3.40 -27.11 -43.43
CA THR A 300 -3.86 -28.55 -43.45
C THR A 300 -2.81 -29.60 -43.92
N HIS A 301 -2.81 -30.75 -43.25
CA HIS A 301 -2.00 -31.99 -43.32
C HIS A 301 -1.39 -32.57 -44.62
N SER A 302 -0.20 -33.18 -44.47
CA SER A 302 0.16 -34.62 -44.71
C SER A 302 1.71 -34.76 -44.72
N ASP A 303 2.42 -35.89 -44.53
CA ASP A 303 2.23 -37.29 -44.05
C ASP A 303 3.58 -37.67 -43.31
N ARG A 304 3.97 -38.84 -42.78
CA ARG A 304 3.49 -40.25 -42.68
C ARG A 304 4.20 -40.98 -41.52
N GLN A 305 3.93 -42.28 -41.32
CA GLN A 305 4.69 -43.23 -40.45
C GLN A 305 4.98 -44.53 -41.24
N PRO A 306 5.95 -45.42 -40.90
CA PRO A 306 5.64 -46.49 -39.92
C PRO A 306 6.81 -47.18 -39.12
N ARG A 307 6.39 -47.85 -38.03
CA ARG A 307 6.77 -49.15 -37.38
C ARG A 307 7.79 -50.12 -38.04
N PRO A 308 8.46 -51.02 -37.27
CA PRO A 308 7.85 -52.26 -36.71
C PRO A 308 8.21 -52.61 -35.23
N SER A 309 8.01 -53.88 -34.81
CA SER A 309 7.78 -54.32 -33.42
C SER A 309 7.99 -55.83 -33.17
N GLU A 310 8.35 -56.25 -31.94
CA GLU A 310 8.13 -57.60 -31.34
C GLU A 310 8.29 -57.48 -29.80
N GLN A 311 7.31 -57.80 -28.95
CA GLN A 311 6.77 -59.09 -28.45
C GLN A 311 7.52 -59.73 -27.25
N GLY A 312 6.78 -59.96 -26.15
CA GLY A 312 7.20 -60.68 -24.95
C GLY A 312 6.25 -60.41 -23.77
N GLN A 313 5.60 -61.44 -23.21
CA GLN A 313 4.58 -61.30 -22.15
C GLN A 313 5.05 -61.89 -20.81
N ALA A 314 4.74 -61.20 -19.71
CA ALA A 314 4.63 -61.75 -18.35
C ALA A 314 3.70 -60.85 -17.51
N GLU A 315 2.86 -61.43 -16.65
CA GLU A 315 1.91 -60.70 -15.78
C GLU A 315 2.32 -60.75 -14.29
N LEU A 316 1.67 -59.89 -13.49
CA LEU A 316 1.76 -59.74 -12.01
C LEU A 316 3.12 -59.15 -11.55
N SER A 317 3.18 -57.96 -10.94
CA SER A 317 2.30 -57.45 -9.86
C SER A 317 2.01 -55.94 -9.92
N VAL A 318 0.99 -55.48 -9.19
CA VAL A 318 0.50 -54.08 -9.19
C VAL A 318 1.27 -53.18 -8.20
N ALA A 319 1.89 -52.12 -8.73
CA ALA A 319 2.10 -50.82 -8.06
C ALA A 319 2.59 -49.79 -9.10
N GLY A 320 1.68 -49.04 -9.74
CA GLY A 320 2.05 -48.05 -10.75
C GLY A 320 2.35 -46.67 -10.16
N ASN A 321 3.45 -46.04 -10.60
CA ASN A 321 3.69 -44.60 -10.40
C ASN A 321 4.64 -44.02 -11.48
N GLU A 322 4.19 -43.95 -12.73
CA GLU A 322 4.86 -43.13 -13.76
C GLU A 322 4.39 -41.67 -13.65
N GLY A 323 4.73 -41.04 -12.50
CA GLY A 323 4.69 -39.59 -12.32
C GLY A 323 5.96 -38.95 -12.86
N GLY A 324 5.83 -37.81 -13.55
CA GLY A 324 6.94 -37.13 -14.23
C GLY A 324 7.81 -36.23 -13.34
N GLY A 325 7.67 -36.31 -12.01
CA GLY A 325 8.40 -35.48 -11.06
C GLY A 325 9.90 -35.77 -10.92
N LEU A 326 10.61 -34.85 -10.29
CA LEU A 326 12.02 -34.99 -9.93
C LEU A 326 12.19 -35.94 -8.74
N ASP A 327 13.25 -36.76 -8.79
CA ASP A 327 13.69 -37.60 -7.69
C ASP A 327 14.01 -36.75 -6.42
N PRO A 328 13.28 -36.94 -5.30
CA PRO A 328 13.50 -36.16 -4.08
C PRO A 328 14.88 -36.37 -3.45
N ALA A 329 15.51 -37.54 -3.64
CA ALA A 329 16.85 -37.79 -3.10
C ALA A 329 17.92 -36.92 -3.78
N LYS A 330 17.75 -36.67 -5.09
CA LYS A 330 18.61 -35.77 -5.86
C LYS A 330 18.46 -34.31 -5.40
N VAL A 331 17.24 -33.87 -5.07
CA VAL A 331 16.96 -32.52 -4.53
C VAL A 331 17.49 -32.38 -3.10
N GLU A 332 17.33 -33.39 -2.23
CA GLU A 332 17.92 -33.43 -0.89
C GLU A 332 19.46 -33.31 -0.93
N HIS A 333 20.11 -33.95 -1.89
CA HIS A 333 21.56 -33.81 -2.10
C HIS A 333 21.96 -32.41 -2.59
N GLN A 334 21.19 -31.78 -3.49
CA GLN A 334 21.45 -30.40 -3.96
C GLN A 334 21.35 -29.38 -2.82
N ILE A 335 20.27 -29.43 -2.03
CA ILE A 335 20.07 -28.58 -0.84
C ILE A 335 21.22 -28.75 0.16
N THR A 336 21.63 -30.00 0.42
CA THR A 336 22.69 -30.31 1.38
C THR A 336 24.07 -29.84 0.92
N SER A 337 24.40 -30.08 -0.36
CA SER A 337 25.71 -29.76 -0.95
C SER A 337 25.92 -28.27 -1.28
N ALA A 338 24.86 -27.46 -1.27
CA ALA A 338 24.94 -26.02 -1.47
C ALA A 338 25.89 -25.33 -0.46
N LYS A 339 26.75 -24.44 -0.98
CA LYS A 339 27.80 -23.71 -0.22
C LYS A 339 27.53 -22.21 -0.08
N THR A 340 26.75 -21.62 -0.99
CA THR A 340 26.30 -20.22 -0.94
C THR A 340 24.77 -20.17 -0.85
N ILE A 341 24.24 -19.04 -0.41
CA ILE A 341 22.78 -18.84 -0.31
C ILE A 341 22.15 -18.86 -1.70
N ASP A 342 22.81 -18.28 -2.69
CA ASP A 342 22.30 -18.16 -4.07
C ASP A 342 22.17 -19.53 -4.76
N VAL A 343 23.10 -20.47 -4.49
CA VAL A 343 23.03 -21.86 -4.96
C VAL A 343 22.00 -22.68 -4.19
N LEU A 344 21.77 -22.36 -2.91
CA LEU A 344 20.72 -22.99 -2.10
C LEU A 344 19.32 -22.53 -2.53
N ASP A 345 19.16 -21.25 -2.88
CA ASP A 345 17.90 -20.70 -3.37
C ASP A 345 17.57 -21.26 -4.76
N LEU A 346 18.55 -21.38 -5.68
CA LEU A 346 18.37 -22.09 -6.96
C LEU A 346 18.02 -23.58 -6.79
N ALA A 347 18.51 -24.24 -5.73
CA ALA A 347 18.10 -25.61 -5.39
C ALA A 347 16.67 -25.68 -4.84
N SER A 348 16.11 -24.57 -4.33
CA SER A 348 14.72 -24.50 -3.86
C SER A 348 13.72 -24.57 -5.02
N ASP A 349 14.05 -24.02 -6.18
CA ASP A 349 13.18 -24.07 -7.38
C ASP A 349 12.95 -25.53 -7.85
N SER A 350 13.88 -26.44 -7.53
CA SER A 350 13.77 -27.87 -7.83
C SER A 350 12.86 -28.64 -6.86
N ILE A 351 12.44 -28.02 -5.74
CA ILE A 351 11.55 -28.64 -4.74
C ILE A 351 10.11 -28.72 -5.26
N ASP A 352 9.66 -27.73 -6.04
CA ASP A 352 8.28 -27.68 -6.57
C ASP A 352 8.00 -28.69 -7.69
N GLY A 353 9.05 -29.29 -8.28
CA GLY A 353 8.93 -30.39 -9.22
C GLY A 353 8.87 -31.79 -8.59
N VAL A 354 8.74 -31.90 -7.26
CA VAL A 354 8.59 -33.19 -6.55
C VAL A 354 7.10 -33.48 -6.33
N ASP A 355 6.58 -34.52 -6.99
CA ASP A 355 5.15 -34.88 -6.98
C ASP A 355 4.61 -35.25 -5.57
N ASP A 356 5.43 -35.88 -4.72
CA ASP A 356 5.05 -36.21 -3.35
C ASP A 356 5.08 -34.97 -2.43
N LEU A 357 3.89 -34.47 -2.10
CA LEU A 357 3.65 -33.40 -1.13
C LEU A 357 4.34 -33.64 0.23
N GLY A 358 4.49 -34.91 0.65
CA GLY A 358 5.17 -35.29 1.88
C GLY A 358 6.68 -35.04 1.81
N GLN A 359 7.36 -35.54 0.77
CA GLN A 359 8.77 -35.20 0.54
C GLN A 359 8.96 -33.70 0.31
N ARG A 360 8.06 -33.04 -0.44
CA ARG A 360 8.15 -31.61 -0.71
C ARG A 360 8.16 -30.78 0.58
N ALA A 361 7.28 -31.09 1.53
CA ALA A 361 7.28 -30.46 2.85
C ALA A 361 8.59 -30.68 3.64
N ARG A 362 9.14 -31.90 3.61
CA ARG A 362 10.44 -32.23 4.24
C ARG A 362 11.60 -31.46 3.60
N LEU A 363 11.63 -31.35 2.26
CA LEU A 363 12.66 -30.62 1.52
C LEU A 363 12.64 -29.12 1.85
N HIS A 364 11.47 -28.50 1.98
CA HIS A 364 11.37 -27.10 2.42
C HIS A 364 11.90 -26.90 3.86
N GLN A 365 11.64 -27.82 4.79
CA GLN A 365 12.19 -27.76 6.15
C GLN A 365 13.73 -27.88 6.15
N LEU A 366 14.27 -28.78 5.34
CA LEU A 366 15.72 -28.94 5.16
C LEU A 366 16.34 -27.65 4.60
N TYR A 367 15.76 -27.09 3.54
CA TYR A 367 16.15 -25.81 2.93
C TYR A 367 16.16 -24.66 3.95
N GLN A 368 15.10 -24.50 4.75
CA GLN A 368 15.02 -23.47 5.80
C GLN A 368 16.14 -23.62 6.84
N SER A 369 16.38 -24.84 7.34
CA SER A 369 17.46 -25.11 8.29
C SER A 369 18.84 -24.81 7.71
N ARG A 370 19.05 -25.14 6.42
CA ARG A 370 20.30 -24.89 5.70
C ARG A 370 20.54 -23.40 5.48
N ARG A 371 19.50 -22.64 5.10
CA ARG A 371 19.58 -21.18 4.86
C ARG A 371 19.93 -20.42 6.14
N LEU A 372 19.34 -20.82 7.27
CA LEU A 372 19.72 -20.31 8.60
C LEU A 372 21.20 -20.62 8.92
N SER A 373 21.67 -21.84 8.66
CA SER A 373 23.08 -22.22 8.90
C SER A 373 24.08 -21.39 8.07
N LEU A 374 23.78 -21.13 6.79
CA LEU A 374 24.64 -20.33 5.91
C LEU A 374 24.60 -18.83 6.28
N THR A 375 23.44 -18.32 6.69
CA THR A 375 23.29 -16.93 7.15
C THR A 375 24.07 -16.69 8.44
N ALA A 376 23.96 -17.59 9.42
CA ALA A 376 24.73 -17.53 10.66
C ALA A 376 26.25 -17.67 10.41
N ALA A 377 26.66 -18.51 9.46
CA ALA A 377 28.06 -18.61 9.05
C ALA A 377 28.57 -17.30 8.41
N LYS A 378 27.78 -16.67 7.52
CA LYS A 378 28.10 -15.38 6.89
C LYS A 378 28.21 -14.25 7.92
N GLN A 379 27.33 -14.20 8.91
CA GLN A 379 27.40 -13.24 10.04
C GLN A 379 28.64 -13.47 10.92
N ARG A 380 28.97 -14.72 11.24
CA ARG A 380 30.21 -15.05 11.98
C ARG A 380 31.47 -14.67 11.20
N ALA A 381 31.49 -14.88 9.88
CA ALA A 381 32.61 -14.48 9.04
C ALA A 381 32.79 -12.96 8.97
N ALA A 382 31.70 -12.19 8.89
CA ALA A 382 31.74 -10.72 8.95
C ALA A 382 32.26 -10.21 10.30
N ASN A 383 31.77 -10.76 11.42
CA ASN A 383 32.23 -10.38 12.76
C ASN A 383 33.64 -10.87 13.11
N ALA A 384 34.24 -11.76 12.29
CA ALA A 384 35.59 -12.28 12.49
C ALA A 384 36.67 -11.51 11.71
N GLN A 385 36.30 -10.54 10.89
CA GLN A 385 37.26 -9.65 10.23
C GLN A 385 37.67 -8.53 11.21
N PRO A 386 38.95 -8.44 11.62
CA PRO A 386 39.40 -7.37 12.50
C PRO A 386 39.35 -6.04 11.74
N ALA A 387 38.86 -4.98 12.40
CA ALA A 387 38.90 -3.63 11.84
C ALA A 387 40.36 -3.22 11.59
N GLN A 388 40.70 -2.91 10.34
CA GLN A 388 41.95 -2.20 10.04
C GLN A 388 41.82 -0.79 10.61
N ALA A 389 42.47 -0.57 11.75
CA ALA A 389 42.42 0.71 12.44
C ALA A 389 43.10 1.81 11.62
N ASP A 390 42.45 2.96 11.55
CA ASP A 390 42.96 4.17 10.89
C ASP A 390 44.17 4.73 11.66
N SER A 391 45.37 4.33 11.24
CA SER A 391 46.63 4.77 11.84
C SER A 391 47.10 6.09 11.20
N SER A 392 46.49 7.20 11.62
CA SER A 392 46.88 8.55 11.22
C SER A 392 48.23 8.95 11.83
N ALA A 393 49.33 8.56 11.17
CA ALA A 393 50.70 8.78 11.62
C ALA A 393 51.44 9.83 10.77
N GLU A 394 51.72 10.97 11.40
CA GLU A 394 52.82 11.94 11.21
C GLU A 394 53.42 12.20 9.81
N ARG A 395 53.49 13.49 9.44
CA ARG A 395 54.29 13.99 8.31
C ARG A 395 55.79 13.78 8.57
N PRO A 396 56.57 13.17 7.67
CA PRO A 396 58.02 13.13 7.80
C PRO A 396 58.63 14.52 7.61
N THR A 397 59.42 14.98 8.57
CA THR A 397 60.14 16.26 8.52
C THR A 397 61.52 16.08 7.86
N THR A 398 61.74 16.74 6.73
CA THR A 398 62.98 16.57 5.94
C THR A 398 64.19 17.27 6.58
N PRO A 399 65.26 16.55 6.98
CA PRO A 399 66.49 17.19 7.45
C PRO A 399 67.31 17.75 6.28
N ARG A 400 67.73 19.02 6.38
CA ARG A 400 68.63 19.66 5.38
C ARG A 400 70.01 18.98 5.39
N ARG A 401 70.31 18.18 4.37
CA ARG A 401 71.67 17.67 4.11
C ARG A 401 72.56 18.81 3.61
N ARG A 402 73.68 19.09 4.31
CA ARG A 402 74.74 19.96 3.78
C ARG A 402 75.41 19.30 2.57
N MET A 403 75.70 20.07 1.53
CA MET A 403 76.62 19.66 0.47
C MET A 403 78.06 20.03 0.86
N PRO A 404 79.07 19.18 0.62
CA PRO A 404 80.43 19.63 0.42
C PRO A 404 80.57 20.33 -0.94
N ALA A 405 81.56 21.20 -1.10
CA ALA A 405 81.88 21.82 -2.38
C ALA A 405 82.66 20.85 -3.30
N PRO A 406 82.56 21.00 -4.64
CA PRO A 406 83.53 20.41 -5.58
C PRO A 406 84.85 21.19 -5.56
N GLU A 407 85.89 20.58 -6.16
CA GLU A 407 87.15 21.23 -6.55
C GLU A 407 86.97 22.12 -7.79
#